data_AF-A0A7C1ILI2-F1
#
_entry.id   AF-A0A7C1ILI2-F1
#
_cell.length_a   1.000
_cell.length_b   1.000
_cell.length_c   1.000
_cell.angle_alpha   90.00
_cell.angle_beta   90.00
_cell.angle_gamma   90.00
#
_symmetry.space_group_name_H-M   'P 1'
#
loop_
_entity.id
_entity.type
_entity.pdbx_description
1 polymer ?
#
loop_
_entity_poly.entity_id
_entity_poly.type
_entity_poly.pdbx_seq_one_letter_code
_entity_poly.pdbx_strand_id
1 'polypeptide(L)'
;MKANLKKAFTLIELLVVIAIVAALLAIVTPTLRRAQQQATIVAVNADLRQIALALNAYHLDHNAYPPTREDCHTGSLEYHLFQLPDELAAGHYLPGTSLTEPMSALMEDRFHPGRTYKYRAVGQCIR
;
A
#
# COMPACT_ATOMS: atom_id res chain seq x y z
N MET A 1 -48.08 -47.16 -1.34
CA MET A 1 -46.88 -46.32 -1.19
C MET A 1 -46.46 -45.82 -2.56
N LYS A 2 -46.62 -44.51 -2.86
CA LYS A 2 -46.13 -43.95 -4.13
C LYS A 2 -44.62 -43.72 -4.01
N ALA A 3 -43.82 -44.46 -4.77
CA ALA A 3 -42.38 -44.25 -4.82
C ALA A 3 -42.11 -42.88 -5.45
N ASN A 4 -41.51 -41.97 -4.68
CA ASN A 4 -41.01 -40.71 -5.20
C ASN A 4 -39.80 -41.02 -6.09
N LEU A 5 -39.96 -40.99 -7.41
CA LEU A 5 -38.84 -41.02 -8.33
C LEU A 5 -38.01 -39.75 -8.12
N LYS A 6 -36.89 -39.87 -7.41
CA LYS A 6 -35.92 -38.78 -7.30
C LYS A 6 -35.34 -38.53 -8.70
N LYS A 7 -35.52 -37.32 -9.22
CA LYS A 7 -34.89 -36.89 -10.49
C LYS A 7 -33.37 -36.98 -10.33
N ALA A 8 -32.73 -37.83 -11.13
CA ALA A 8 -31.28 -37.85 -11.26
C ALA A 8 -30.85 -36.78 -12.25
N PHE A 9 -29.76 -36.07 -11.94
CA PHE A 9 -29.19 -35.03 -12.79
C PHE A 9 -28.46 -35.67 -13.97
N THR A 10 -28.63 -35.13 -15.16
CA THR A 10 -27.90 -35.60 -16.35
C THR A 10 -26.53 -34.92 -16.47
N LEU A 11 -25.56 -35.62 -17.09
CA LEU A 11 -24.24 -35.04 -17.39
C LEU A 11 -24.35 -33.78 -18.26
N ILE A 12 -25.32 -33.76 -19.19
CA ILE A 12 -25.53 -32.62 -20.10
C ILE A 12 -26.04 -31.40 -19.33
N GLU A 13 -26.98 -31.57 -18.41
CA GLU A 13 -27.46 -30.47 -17.57
C GLU A 13 -26.32 -29.85 -16.75
N LEU A 14 -25.42 -30.67 -16.19
CA LEU A 14 -24.26 -30.16 -15.46
C LEU A 14 -23.28 -29.43 -16.40
N LEU A 15 -23.04 -29.97 -17.59
CA LEU A 15 -22.11 -29.41 -18.58
C LEU A 15 -22.55 -28.04 -19.07
N VAL A 16 -23.84 -27.86 -19.37
CA VAL A 16 -24.38 -26.56 -19.79
C VAL A 16 -24.24 -25.51 -18.68
N VAL A 17 -24.47 -25.90 -17.42
CA VAL A 17 -24.35 -24.99 -16.27
C VAL A 17 -22.92 -24.48 -16.11
N ILE A 18 -21.92 -25.36 -16.14
CA ILE A 18 -20.52 -24.93 -16.01
C ILE A 18 -20.06 -24.08 -17.20
N ALA A 19 -20.58 -24.34 -18.40
CA ALA A 19 -20.29 -23.53 -19.58
C ALA A 19 -20.82 -22.10 -19.43
N ILE A 20 -22.04 -21.94 -18.91
CA ILE A 20 -22.63 -20.62 -18.64
C ILE A 20 -21.83 -19.89 -17.54
N VAL A 21 -21.49 -20.56 -16.44
CA VAL A 21 -20.68 -19.96 -15.35
C VAL A 21 -19.31 -19.51 -15.86
N ALA A 22 -18.63 -20.33 -16.67
CA ALA A 22 -17.34 -19.98 -17.25
C ALA A 22 -17.44 -18.76 -18.18
N ALA A 23 -18.48 -18.66 -19.00
CA ALA A 23 -18.71 -17.50 -19.88
C ALA A 23 -18.93 -16.21 -19.07
N LEU A 24 -19.71 -16.27 -17.98
CA LEU A 24 -19.94 -15.12 -17.11
C LEU A 24 -18.64 -14.68 -16.41
N LEU A 25 -17.87 -15.61 -15.85
CA LEU A 25 -16.60 -15.31 -15.18
C LEU A 25 -15.55 -14.72 -16.14
N ALA A 26 -15.53 -15.15 -17.40
CA ALA A 26 -14.64 -14.61 -18.42
C ALA A 26 -14.86 -13.10 -18.65
N ILE A 27 -16.12 -12.64 -18.58
CA ILE A 27 -16.47 -11.22 -18.74
C ILE A 27 -16.11 -10.42 -17.49
N VAL A 28 -16.32 -10.99 -16.29
CA VAL A 28 -16.13 -10.29 -15.00
C VAL A 28 -14.65 -10.15 -14.61
N THR A 29 -13.81 -11.14 -14.91
CA THR A 29 -12.40 -11.17 -14.51
C THR A 29 -11.58 -9.94 -14.94
N PRO A 30 -11.61 -9.46 -16.21
CA PRO A 30 -10.83 -8.28 -16.61
C PRO A 30 -11.32 -7.00 -15.91
N THR A 31 -12.63 -6.87 -15.68
CA THR A 31 -13.18 -5.71 -14.97
C THR A 31 -12.77 -5.70 -13.50
N LEU A 32 -12.71 -6.86 -12.85
CA LEU A 32 -12.29 -6.97 -11.47
C LEU A 32 -10.80 -6.58 -11.29
N ARG A 33 -9.93 -7.01 -12.21
CA ARG A 33 -8.50 -6.65 -12.17
C ARG A 33 -8.29 -5.13 -12.28
N ARG A 34 -9.04 -4.46 -13.16
CA ARG A 34 -8.99 -2.99 -13.29
C ARG A 34 -9.46 -2.30 -12.01
N ALA A 35 -10.53 -2.78 -11.39
CA ALA A 35 -11.04 -2.24 -10.14
C ALA A 35 -10.02 -2.40 -8.98
N GLN A 36 -9.35 -3.54 -8.90
CA GLN A 36 -8.27 -3.77 -7.92
C GLN A 36 -7.10 -2.80 -8.12
N GLN A 37 -6.65 -2.61 -9.38
CA GLN A 37 -5.59 -1.63 -9.69
C GLN A 37 -6.00 -0.20 -9.31
N GLN A 38 -7.24 0.20 -9.60
CA GLN A 38 -7.76 1.50 -9.19
C GLN A 38 -7.79 1.66 -7.67
N ALA A 39 -8.21 0.62 -6.93
CA ALA A 39 -8.20 0.63 -5.47
C ALA A 39 -6.78 0.81 -4.91
N THR A 40 -5.79 0.10 -5.47
CA THR A 40 -4.37 0.28 -5.13
C THR A 40 -3.90 1.71 -5.37
N ILE A 41 -4.21 2.29 -6.54
CA ILE A 41 -3.85 3.68 -6.86
C ILE A 41 -4.49 4.67 -5.89
N VAL A 42 -5.76 4.48 -5.53
CA VAL A 42 -6.46 5.34 -4.57
C VAL A 42 -5.84 5.24 -3.18
N ALA A 43 -5.48 4.04 -2.73
CA ALA A 43 -4.81 3.83 -1.45
C ALA A 43 -3.44 4.53 -1.40
N VAL A 44 -2.58 4.31 -2.41
CA VAL A 44 -1.26 4.95 -2.49
C VAL A 44 -1.40 6.48 -2.54
N ASN A 45 -2.37 7.01 -3.29
CA ASN A 45 -2.61 8.45 -3.32
C ASN A 45 -3.05 9.01 -1.96
N ALA A 46 -3.82 8.27 -1.17
CA ALA A 46 -4.19 8.68 0.18
C ALA A 46 -2.96 8.72 1.11
N ASP A 47 -2.12 7.70 1.05
CA ASP A 47 -0.87 7.63 1.82
C ASP A 47 0.08 8.79 1.46
N LEU A 48 0.26 9.07 0.16
CA LEU A 48 1.09 10.20 -0.32
C LEU A 48 0.54 11.56 0.13
N ARG A 49 -0.80 11.73 0.16
CA ARG A 49 -1.43 12.94 0.68
C ARG A 49 -1.16 13.10 2.18
N GLN A 50 -1.20 12.03 2.95
CA GLN A 50 -0.87 12.07 4.38
C GLN A 50 0.58 12.50 4.61
N ILE A 51 1.52 11.97 3.82
CA ILE A 51 2.93 12.40 3.85
C ILE A 51 3.06 13.88 3.49
N ALA A 52 2.40 14.33 2.42
CA ALA A 52 2.44 15.73 2.00
C ALA A 52 1.87 16.68 3.07
N LEU A 53 0.78 16.29 3.73
CA LEU A 53 0.21 17.06 4.85
C LEU A 53 1.19 17.16 6.02
N ALA A 54 1.86 16.06 6.38
CA ALA A 54 2.87 16.06 7.44
C ALA A 54 4.08 16.95 7.10
N LEU A 55 4.57 16.88 5.87
CA LEU A 55 5.68 17.73 5.39
C LEU A 55 5.30 19.22 5.39
N ASN A 56 4.08 19.54 4.95
CA ASN A 56 3.59 20.91 4.96
C ASN A 56 3.41 21.43 6.40
N ALA A 57 2.89 20.60 7.31
CA ALA A 57 2.78 20.96 8.72
C ALA A 57 4.15 21.24 9.35
N TYR A 58 5.13 20.36 9.11
CA TYR A 58 6.51 20.60 9.54
C TYR A 58 7.08 21.91 8.96
N HIS A 59 6.85 22.18 7.68
CA HIS A 59 7.31 23.40 7.02
C HIS A 59 6.69 24.66 7.61
N LEU A 60 5.41 24.63 7.98
CA LEU A 60 4.75 25.76 8.65
C LEU A 60 5.37 26.07 10.01
N ASP A 61 5.78 25.03 10.74
CA ASP A 61 6.35 25.18 12.09
C ASP A 61 7.84 25.55 12.07
N HIS A 62 8.61 25.06 11.08
CA HIS A 62 10.07 25.19 11.04
C HIS A 62 10.59 26.09 9.90
N ASN A 63 9.71 26.62 9.05
CA ASN A 63 10.04 27.40 7.84
C ASN A 63 10.97 26.69 6.84
N ALA A 64 11.17 25.38 6.99
CA ALA A 64 12.03 24.55 6.15
C ALA A 64 11.44 23.15 6.03
N TYR A 65 11.70 22.47 4.92
CA TYR A 65 11.40 21.03 4.82
C TYR A 65 12.43 20.22 5.61
N PRO A 66 12.04 19.06 6.16
CA PRO A 66 12.97 18.23 6.91
C PRO A 66 14.10 17.74 5.99
N PRO A 67 15.33 17.60 6.53
CA PRO A 67 16.51 17.26 5.74
C PRO A 67 16.38 15.87 5.14
N THR A 68 17.04 15.66 4.00
CA THR A 68 17.21 14.33 3.43
C THR A 68 18.43 13.67 4.06
N ARG A 69 18.25 12.49 4.63
CA ARG A 69 19.35 11.69 5.16
C ARG A 69 19.64 10.51 4.23
N GLU A 70 20.90 10.37 3.85
CA GLU A 70 21.39 9.15 3.19
C GLU A 70 21.85 8.19 4.28
N ASP A 71 21.21 7.03 4.36
CA ASP A 71 21.57 6.02 5.36
C ASP A 71 22.97 5.47 5.03
N CYS A 72 23.94 5.72 5.91
CA CYS A 72 25.37 5.46 5.64
C CYS A 72 25.77 3.98 5.88
N HIS A 73 24.82 3.07 6.08
CA HIS A 73 25.11 1.64 6.26
C HIS A 73 25.41 0.92 4.93
N THR A 74 26.65 1.01 4.47
CA THR A 74 27.19 0.26 3.31
C THR A 74 27.50 -1.22 3.63
N GLY A 75 26.60 -1.94 4.30
CA GLY A 75 26.90 -3.31 4.74
C GLY A 75 25.74 -4.27 5.03
N SER A 76 24.51 -3.81 5.23
CA SER A 76 23.35 -4.69 5.43
C SER A 76 22.47 -4.71 4.18
N LEU A 77 22.26 -5.92 3.68
CA LEU A 77 21.61 -6.28 2.43
C LEU A 77 20.22 -5.62 2.24
N GLU A 78 20.06 -4.89 1.13
CA GLU A 78 18.80 -4.52 0.46
C GLU A 78 17.83 -3.53 1.18
N TYR A 79 17.91 -2.21 0.85
CA TYR A 79 16.93 -1.13 1.18
C TYR A 79 17.10 -0.54 2.61
N HIS A 80 17.46 0.74 2.83
CA HIS A 80 16.62 1.95 2.75
C HIS A 80 17.42 3.26 2.51
N LEU A 81 17.82 3.54 1.25
CA LEU A 81 18.22 4.89 0.89
C LEU A 81 16.98 5.81 0.89
N PHE A 82 17.07 6.96 1.57
CA PHE A 82 16.05 8.02 1.58
C PHE A 82 14.77 7.68 2.36
N GLN A 83 14.87 7.15 3.58
CA GLN A 83 13.69 6.98 4.44
C GLN A 83 13.06 8.34 4.81
N LEU A 84 11.76 8.32 5.17
CA LEU A 84 11.10 9.49 5.74
C LEU A 84 11.87 10.01 6.97
N PRO A 85 12.03 11.34 7.10
CA PRO A 85 12.84 11.91 8.18
C PRO A 85 12.24 11.63 9.56
N ASP A 86 13.10 11.32 10.53
CA ASP A 86 12.74 11.07 11.94
C ASP A 86 12.13 12.31 12.60
N GLU A 87 12.42 13.51 12.12
CA GLU A 87 11.83 14.76 12.62
C GLU A 87 10.31 14.78 12.46
N LEU A 88 9.77 14.11 11.43
CA LEU A 88 8.32 13.99 11.24
C LEU A 88 7.66 13.13 12.33
N ALA A 89 8.38 12.12 12.83
CA ALA A 89 7.91 11.28 13.91
C ALA A 89 8.14 11.92 15.29
N ALA A 90 9.31 12.54 15.48
CA ALA A 90 9.64 13.28 16.70
C ALA A 90 8.67 14.46 16.94
N GLY A 91 8.26 15.14 15.87
CA GLY A 91 7.25 16.20 15.91
C GLY A 91 5.80 15.72 15.89
N HIS A 92 5.55 14.41 15.98
CA HIS A 92 4.21 13.80 15.93
C HIS A 92 3.36 14.13 14.68
N TYR A 93 3.99 14.57 13.57
CA TYR A 93 3.31 14.77 12.28
C TYR A 93 2.99 13.44 11.58
N LEU A 94 3.81 12.42 11.83
CA LEU A 94 3.60 11.05 11.38
C LEU A 94 3.80 10.06 12.53
N PRO A 95 3.18 8.86 12.47
CA PRO A 95 3.47 7.79 13.42
C PRO A 95 4.93 7.33 13.32
N GLY A 96 5.57 7.12 14.46
CA GLY A 96 6.95 6.63 14.58
C GLY A 96 7.02 5.15 15.00
N THR A 97 8.23 4.57 14.93
CA THR A 97 8.52 3.20 15.40
C THR A 97 8.22 2.97 16.87
N SER A 98 8.36 4.01 17.69
CA SER A 98 8.18 4.01 19.13
C SER A 98 7.64 5.36 19.57
N LEU A 99 6.82 5.38 20.62
CA LEU A 99 6.22 6.60 21.18
C LEU A 99 7.22 7.44 21.99
N THR A 100 8.31 6.83 22.46
CA THR A 100 9.31 7.48 23.33
C THR A 100 10.60 7.87 22.60
N GLU A 101 11.06 7.07 21.63
CA GLU A 101 12.27 7.33 20.85
C GLU A 101 12.06 6.87 19.41
N PRO A 102 11.42 7.70 18.56
CA PRO A 102 11.21 7.34 17.16
C PRO A 102 12.55 7.36 16.42
N MET A 103 13.06 6.18 16.08
CA MET A 103 14.28 6.05 15.27
C MET A 103 14.01 6.29 13.77
N SER A 104 12.73 6.32 13.38
CA SER A 104 12.29 6.75 12.06
C SER A 104 10.78 7.01 12.01
N ALA A 105 10.33 7.77 11.01
CA ALA A 105 8.92 7.84 10.65
C ALA A 105 8.47 6.55 9.96
N LEU A 106 7.45 5.90 10.53
CA LEU A 106 6.87 4.67 10.00
C LEU A 106 5.58 4.99 9.25
N MET A 107 5.74 5.35 7.98
CA MET A 107 4.68 5.15 7.00
C MET A 107 5.08 3.96 6.13
N GLU A 108 4.70 2.77 6.57
CA GLU A 108 4.97 1.53 5.85
C GLU A 108 4.14 1.48 4.55
N ASP A 109 4.76 1.05 3.46
CA ASP A 109 4.06 0.77 2.22
C ASP A 109 3.17 -0.44 2.42
N ARG A 110 1.86 -0.20 2.37
CA ARG A 110 0.81 -1.22 2.52
C ARG A 110 0.97 -2.39 1.56
N PHE A 111 1.58 -2.18 0.39
CA PHE A 111 1.78 -3.20 -0.64
C PHE A 111 3.15 -3.87 -0.57
N HIS A 112 4.09 -3.33 0.21
CA HIS A 112 5.44 -3.88 0.41
C HIS A 112 5.80 -3.86 1.91
N PRO A 113 5.38 -4.89 2.67
CA PRO A 113 5.65 -4.92 4.10
C PRO A 113 7.15 -4.94 4.38
N GLY A 114 7.55 -4.27 5.47
CA GLY A 114 8.94 -3.99 5.81
C GLY A 114 9.58 -2.88 4.98
N ARG A 115 8.84 -2.21 4.08
CA ARG A 115 9.35 -1.06 3.32
C ARG A 115 8.61 0.22 3.64
N THR A 116 9.35 1.32 3.73
CA THR A 116 8.81 2.66 3.90
C THR A 116 8.86 3.44 2.58
N TYR A 117 8.02 4.46 2.48
CA TYR A 117 8.09 5.40 1.35
C TYR A 117 9.43 6.16 1.35
N LYS A 118 9.94 6.42 0.15
CA LYS A 118 11.18 7.16 -0.05
C LYS A 118 10.94 8.67 -0.11
N TYR A 119 11.78 9.42 0.56
CA TYR A 119 11.72 10.88 0.64
C TYR A 119 13.06 11.52 0.26
N ARG A 120 13.02 12.43 -0.71
CA ARG A 120 14.16 13.27 -1.07
C ARG A 120 13.68 14.72 -1.18
N ALA A 121 14.16 15.56 -0.26
CA ALA A 121 13.96 16.99 -0.29
C ALA A 121 14.60 17.60 -1.54
N VAL A 122 13.99 18.65 -2.06
CA VAL A 122 14.54 19.41 -3.19
C VAL A 122 15.55 20.41 -2.63
N GLY A 123 16.85 20.10 -2.72
CA GLY A 123 17.90 20.95 -2.12
C GLY A 123 19.22 20.23 -1.87
N GLN A 124 20.12 20.85 -1.11
CA GLN A 124 21.41 20.26 -0.73
C GLN A 124 21.18 19.10 0.26
N CYS A 125 21.60 17.89 -0.11
CA CYS A 125 21.69 16.78 0.85
C CYS A 125 22.73 17.16 1.91
N ILE A 126 22.33 17.10 3.19
CA ILE A 126 23.27 17.27 4.30
C ILE A 126 23.91 15.89 4.49
N ARG A 127 25.24 15.81 4.29
CA ARG A 127 26.00 14.56 4.39
C ARG A 127 26.43 14.27 5.82
#